data_AF-A0A2V6GWI2-F1
#
_entry.id   AF-A0A2V6GWI2-F1
#
_cell.length_a   1.000
_cell.length_b   1.000
_cell.length_c   1.000
_cell.angle_alpha   90.00
_cell.angle_beta   90.00
_cell.angle_gamma   90.00
#
_symmetry.space_group_name_H-M   'P 1'
#
loop_
_entity.id
_entity.type
_entity.pdbx_description
1 polymer ?
#
loop_
_entity_poly.entity_id
_entity_poly.type
_entity_poly.pdbx_seq_one_letter_code
_entity_poly.pdbx_strand_id
1 'polypeptide(L)'
;EQGYLHCGPSGAGHFVKMIHNGIEYGIMAAYAEGIGILKAADAGKSQSEVDAETTPLRDPEHYQYDFNLADISELWRRGSVIASWLLDLTAAALAADAQLAKFGGRVSDSGEGRWTIKAAIDEGVPVPVLTTALYERFSSRGEADYADRLLSAMRFGFGGHLEKSSK
;
A
#
# COMPACT_ATOMS: atom_id res chain seq x y z
N GLU A 1 -18.34 26.24 2.27
CA GLU A 1 -18.57 25.94 3.71
C GLU A 1 -17.31 26.33 4.49
N GLN A 2 -17.39 26.65 5.78
CA GLN A 2 -16.32 27.38 6.51
C GLN A 2 -15.14 26.52 7.01
N GLY A 3 -15.18 25.19 6.86
CA GLY A 3 -14.03 24.30 7.13
C GLY A 3 -13.70 24.02 8.59
N TYR A 4 -14.60 24.30 9.54
CA TYR A 4 -14.45 23.97 10.96
C TYR A 4 -15.74 23.39 11.56
N LEU A 5 -15.62 22.62 12.64
CA LEU A 5 -16.74 21.97 13.34
C LEU A 5 -16.45 21.83 14.84
N HIS A 6 -17.44 22.11 15.70
CA HIS A 6 -17.39 21.76 17.12
C HIS A 6 -17.82 20.29 17.31
N CYS A 7 -16.85 19.41 17.52
CA CYS A 7 -17.08 17.95 17.51
C CYS A 7 -17.65 17.37 18.82
N GLY A 8 -17.77 18.16 19.90
CA GLY A 8 -18.28 17.68 21.19
C GLY A 8 -17.46 18.17 22.39
N PRO A 9 -17.50 17.47 23.54
CA PRO A 9 -16.74 17.85 24.73
C PRO A 9 -15.22 17.73 24.51
N SER A 10 -14.44 18.08 25.55
CA SER A 10 -12.98 17.99 25.51
C SER A 10 -12.50 16.64 24.97
N GLY A 11 -11.57 16.68 24.01
CA GLY A 11 -11.02 15.51 23.32
C GLY A 11 -11.73 15.11 22.02
N ALA A 12 -13.00 15.45 21.83
CA ALA A 12 -13.78 15.00 20.67
C ALA A 12 -13.18 15.47 19.32
N GLY A 13 -12.64 16.69 19.25
CA GLY A 13 -11.96 17.19 18.05
C GLY A 13 -10.72 16.38 17.69
N HIS A 14 -9.89 16.03 18.67
CA HIS A 14 -8.71 15.18 18.45
C HIS A 14 -9.10 13.75 18.06
N PHE A 15 -10.17 13.20 18.66
CA PHE A 15 -10.67 11.88 18.29
C PHE A 15 -11.12 11.84 16.82
N VAL A 16 -11.91 12.82 16.37
CA VAL A 16 -12.33 12.91 14.96
C VAL A 16 -11.11 13.06 14.04
N LYS A 17 -10.12 13.88 14.41
CA LYS A 17 -8.89 14.03 13.62
C LYS A 17 -8.05 12.76 13.58
N MET A 18 -7.98 12.00 14.67
CA MET A 18 -7.29 10.72 14.72
C MET A 18 -7.91 9.74 13.70
N ILE A 19 -9.23 9.59 13.70
CA ILE A 19 -9.94 8.74 12.73
C ILE A 19 -9.75 9.24 11.29
N HIS A 20 -9.76 10.56 11.06
CA HIS A 20 -9.44 11.14 9.76
C HIS A 20 -8.07 10.65 9.25
N ASN A 21 -7.03 10.67 10.07
CA ASN A 21 -5.70 10.18 9.69
C ASN A 21 -5.69 8.66 9.42
N GLY A 22 -6.47 7.88 10.17
CA GLY A 22 -6.66 6.45 9.87
C GLY A 22 -7.27 6.22 8.49
N ILE A 23 -8.33 6.97 8.14
CA ILE A 23 -8.97 6.93 6.82
C ILE A 23 -7.98 7.35 5.72
N GLU A 24 -7.20 8.41 5.95
CA GLU A 24 -6.15 8.87 5.02
C GLU A 24 -5.17 7.74 4.69
N TYR A 25 -4.73 6.96 5.68
CA TYR A 25 -3.83 5.81 5.45
C TYR A 25 -4.46 4.79 4.52
N GLY A 26 -5.74 4.44 4.74
CA GLY A 26 -6.46 3.49 3.90
C GLY A 26 -6.61 3.96 2.44
N ILE A 27 -6.90 5.25 2.22
CA ILE A 27 -7.02 5.80 0.86
C ILE A 27 -5.66 5.80 0.15
N MET A 28 -4.59 6.19 0.84
CA MET A 28 -3.24 6.16 0.29
C MET A 28 -2.82 4.74 -0.10
N ALA A 29 -3.08 3.76 0.76
CA ALA A 29 -2.78 2.35 0.50
C ALA A 29 -3.54 1.85 -0.73
N ALA A 30 -4.84 2.13 -0.83
CA ALA A 30 -5.65 1.73 -1.98
C ALA A 30 -5.10 2.24 -3.32
N TYR A 31 -4.63 3.49 -3.37
CA TYR A 31 -3.95 4.01 -4.57
C TYR A 31 -2.60 3.36 -4.81
N ALA A 32 -1.78 3.20 -3.77
CA ALA A 32 -0.45 2.62 -3.90
C ALA A 32 -0.51 1.17 -4.41
N GLU A 33 -1.39 0.34 -3.85
CA GLU A 33 -1.62 -1.04 -4.29
C GLU A 33 -2.12 -1.08 -5.74
N GLY A 34 -3.17 -0.30 -6.06
CA GLY A 34 -3.76 -0.29 -7.40
C GLY A 34 -2.78 0.18 -8.50
N ILE A 35 -2.01 1.22 -8.21
CA ILE A 35 -0.97 1.72 -9.14
C ILE A 35 0.20 0.73 -9.22
N GLY A 36 0.55 0.06 -8.12
CA GLY A 36 1.54 -1.02 -8.11
C GLY A 36 1.15 -2.18 -9.03
N ILE A 37 -0.14 -2.56 -9.06
CA ILE A 37 -0.66 -3.57 -9.98
C ILE A 37 -0.52 -3.09 -11.44
N LEU A 38 -0.90 -1.85 -11.75
CA LEU A 38 -0.73 -1.28 -13.09
C LEU A 38 0.75 -1.23 -13.50
N LYS A 39 1.65 -0.92 -12.56
CA LYS A 39 3.09 -0.90 -12.82
C LYS A 39 3.64 -2.29 -13.17
N ALA A 40 3.09 -3.34 -12.57
CA ALA A 40 3.47 -4.74 -12.80
C ALA A 40 2.71 -5.40 -13.96
N ALA A 41 1.88 -4.65 -14.71
CA ALA A 41 1.06 -5.19 -15.79
C ALA A 41 1.85 -5.62 -17.04
N ASP A 42 3.18 -5.46 -17.02
CA ASP A 42 4.13 -5.97 -18.01
C ASP A 42 4.79 -7.30 -17.59
N ALA A 43 4.34 -7.93 -16.49
CA ALA A 43 4.93 -9.15 -15.94
C ALA A 43 5.10 -10.29 -16.97
N GLY A 44 4.25 -10.37 -17.98
CA GLY A 44 4.33 -11.37 -19.03
C GLY A 44 5.44 -11.13 -20.06
N LYS A 45 6.06 -9.94 -20.11
CA LYS A 45 7.20 -9.65 -21.00
C LYS A 45 8.49 -10.29 -20.52
N SER A 46 8.59 -10.55 -19.22
CA SER A 46 9.76 -11.15 -18.59
C SER A 46 9.62 -12.67 -18.57
N GLN A 47 10.52 -13.38 -19.25
CA GLN A 47 10.66 -14.82 -19.07
C GLN A 47 11.44 -15.08 -17.77
N SER A 48 10.75 -15.36 -16.68
CA SER A 48 11.38 -15.82 -15.44
C SER A 48 11.65 -17.32 -15.52
N GLU A 49 12.82 -17.76 -15.05
CA GLU A 49 13.08 -19.18 -14.81
C GLU A 49 12.09 -19.71 -13.78
N VAL A 50 11.53 -20.91 -14.04
CA VAL A 50 10.63 -21.57 -13.09
C VAL A 50 11.46 -22.13 -11.95
N ASP A 51 11.26 -21.62 -10.74
CA ASP A 51 11.94 -22.09 -9.54
C ASP A 51 10.98 -22.22 -8.34
N ALA A 52 11.49 -22.75 -7.23
CA ALA A 52 10.72 -23.04 -6.03
C ALA A 52 10.15 -21.79 -5.31
N GLU A 53 10.53 -20.58 -5.74
CA GLU A 53 10.06 -19.31 -5.20
C GLU A 53 9.15 -18.56 -6.18
N THR A 54 9.28 -18.82 -7.49
CA THR A 54 8.60 -18.07 -8.54
C THR A 54 7.48 -18.91 -9.14
N THR A 55 6.24 -18.62 -8.75
CA THR A 55 5.07 -19.23 -9.39
C THR A 55 4.97 -18.74 -10.84
N PRO A 56 4.98 -19.64 -11.85
CA PRO A 56 4.89 -19.22 -13.24
C PRO A 56 3.57 -18.51 -13.54
N LEU A 57 3.62 -17.42 -14.31
CA LEU A 57 2.44 -16.77 -14.83
C LEU A 57 1.81 -17.68 -15.89
N ARG A 58 0.57 -18.13 -15.65
CA ARG A 58 -0.11 -19.13 -16.50
C ARG A 58 -0.37 -18.62 -17.91
N ASP A 59 -0.86 -17.38 -18.03
CA ASP A 59 -1.30 -16.76 -19.28
C ASP A 59 -0.57 -15.41 -19.47
N PRO A 60 0.75 -15.41 -19.75
CA PRO A 60 1.57 -14.20 -19.79
C PRO A 60 1.16 -13.21 -20.88
N GLU A 61 0.52 -13.66 -21.95
CA GLU A 61 -0.01 -12.82 -23.03
C GLU A 61 -1.04 -11.79 -22.55
N HIS A 62 -1.70 -12.02 -21.40
CA HIS A 62 -2.63 -11.08 -20.80
C HIS A 62 -1.95 -9.94 -20.02
N TYR A 63 -0.63 -9.99 -19.83
CA TYR A 63 0.13 -9.05 -18.99
C TYR A 63 1.31 -8.48 -19.76
N GLN A 64 1.01 -7.85 -20.90
CA GLN A 64 1.99 -7.29 -21.84
C GLN A 64 1.94 -5.75 -21.89
N TYR A 65 1.40 -5.11 -20.86
CA TYR A 65 1.08 -3.68 -20.90
C TYR A 65 2.18 -2.83 -20.27
N ASP A 66 2.71 -1.88 -21.03
CA ASP A 66 3.56 -0.81 -20.51
C ASP A 66 2.73 0.46 -20.38
N PHE A 67 2.17 0.69 -19.19
CA PHE A 67 1.26 1.79 -18.94
C PHE A 67 2.01 3.08 -18.57
N ASN A 68 1.60 4.20 -19.16
CA ASN A 68 1.97 5.52 -18.65
C ASN A 68 1.10 5.88 -17.43
N LEU A 69 1.64 5.61 -16.23
CA LEU A 69 0.92 5.83 -14.97
C LEU A 69 0.64 7.32 -14.68
N ALA A 70 1.47 8.23 -15.20
CA ALA A 70 1.23 9.67 -15.09
C ALA A 70 -0.03 10.07 -15.87
N ASP A 71 -0.18 9.57 -17.10
CA ASP A 71 -1.35 9.87 -17.93
C ASP A 71 -2.63 9.24 -17.36
N ILE A 72 -2.55 8.01 -16.84
CA ILE A 72 -3.70 7.32 -16.23
C ILE A 72 -4.18 8.05 -14.98
N SER A 73 -3.25 8.41 -14.08
CA SER A 73 -3.61 9.16 -12.87
C SER A 73 -4.17 10.54 -13.21
N GLU A 74 -3.62 11.24 -14.22
CA GLU A 74 -4.15 12.52 -14.70
C GLU A 74 -5.55 12.40 -15.33
N LEU A 75 -5.81 11.32 -16.08
CA LEU A 75 -7.13 11.01 -16.64
C LEU A 75 -8.17 10.83 -15.53
N TRP A 76 -7.85 10.06 -14.49
CA TRP A 76 -8.79 9.76 -13.40
C TRP A 76 -9.21 10.98 -12.58
N ARG A 77 -8.48 12.09 -12.65
CA ARG A 77 -8.86 13.34 -11.96
C ARG A 77 -10.14 13.96 -12.50
N ARG A 78 -10.59 13.58 -13.71
CA ARG A 78 -11.73 14.21 -14.38
C ARG A 78 -12.83 13.20 -14.65
N GLY A 79 -13.94 13.32 -13.93
CA GLY A 79 -15.15 12.53 -14.15
C GLY A 79 -15.09 11.08 -13.67
N SER A 80 -13.98 10.65 -13.04
CA SER A 80 -13.93 9.35 -12.37
C SER A 80 -14.53 9.42 -10.96
N VAL A 81 -14.98 8.27 -10.46
CA VAL A 81 -15.51 8.13 -9.09
C VAL A 81 -14.42 8.30 -8.04
N ILE A 82 -13.16 8.06 -8.40
CA ILE A 82 -12.02 8.11 -7.49
C ILE A 82 -11.28 9.45 -7.54
N ALA A 83 -11.86 10.50 -8.16
CA ALA A 83 -11.25 11.82 -8.10
C ALA A 83 -11.16 12.31 -6.64
N SER A 84 -9.94 12.61 -6.16
CA SER A 84 -9.71 13.10 -4.80
C SER A 84 -8.41 13.90 -4.71
N TRP A 85 -8.23 14.63 -3.61
CA TRP A 85 -6.99 15.38 -3.36
C TRP A 85 -5.75 14.49 -3.35
N LEU A 86 -5.85 13.28 -2.77
CA LEU A 86 -4.73 12.33 -2.79
C LEU A 86 -4.40 11.87 -4.22
N LEU A 87 -5.39 11.70 -5.09
CA LEU A 87 -5.15 11.42 -6.51
C LEU A 87 -4.45 12.58 -7.22
N ASP A 88 -4.80 13.84 -6.90
CA ASP A 88 -4.10 15.01 -7.43
C ASP A 88 -2.61 14.99 -7.07
N LEU A 89 -2.29 14.66 -5.81
CA LEU A 89 -0.90 14.52 -5.35
C LEU A 89 -0.17 13.36 -6.04
N THR A 90 -0.85 12.23 -6.23
CA THR A 90 -0.31 11.07 -6.94
C THR A 90 0.01 11.39 -8.40
N ALA A 91 -0.90 12.05 -9.12
CA ALA A 91 -0.68 12.46 -10.51
C ALA A 91 0.48 13.45 -10.62
N ALA A 92 0.55 14.42 -9.71
CA ALA A 92 1.66 15.37 -9.68
C ALA A 92 3.01 14.69 -9.42
N ALA A 93 3.07 13.72 -8.51
CA ALA A 93 4.29 12.96 -8.21
C ALA A 93 4.75 12.12 -9.42
N LEU A 94 3.84 11.40 -10.06
CA LEU A 94 4.14 10.57 -11.23
C LEU A 94 4.50 11.39 -12.47
N ALA A 95 3.89 12.56 -12.65
CA ALA A 95 4.26 13.49 -13.71
C ALA A 95 5.68 14.06 -13.52
N ALA A 96 6.10 14.26 -12.26
CA ALA A 96 7.44 14.73 -11.94
C ALA A 96 8.50 13.64 -12.10
N ASP A 97 8.19 12.41 -11.70
CA ASP A 97 9.07 11.24 -11.82
C ASP A 97 8.25 9.95 -11.83
N ALA A 98 8.06 9.35 -13.01
CA ALA A 98 7.28 8.13 -13.18
C ALA A 98 7.92 6.90 -12.49
N GLN A 99 9.21 6.94 -12.15
CA GLN A 99 9.91 5.85 -11.44
C GLN A 99 10.02 6.11 -9.94
N LEU A 100 9.62 7.29 -9.45
CA LEU A 100 9.68 7.67 -8.04
C LEU A 100 11.09 7.47 -7.44
N ALA A 101 12.15 7.65 -8.23
CA ALA A 101 13.52 7.26 -7.92
C ALA A 101 14.13 7.99 -6.71
N LYS A 102 13.54 9.13 -6.31
CA LYS A 102 13.95 9.90 -5.12
C LYS A 102 13.42 9.31 -3.81
N PHE A 103 12.49 8.36 -3.85
CA PHE A 103 11.83 7.82 -2.66
C PHE A 103 12.38 6.43 -2.32
N GLY A 104 12.83 6.23 -1.08
CA GLY A 104 13.43 4.97 -0.62
C GLY A 104 12.44 3.88 -0.20
N GLY A 105 11.14 4.07 -0.39
CA GLY A 105 10.10 3.08 -0.06
C GLY A 105 9.86 2.80 1.43
N ARG A 106 10.60 3.42 2.35
CA ARG A 106 10.41 3.29 3.81
C ARG A 106 9.39 4.31 4.31
N VAL A 107 8.19 3.85 4.65
CA VAL A 107 7.06 4.74 4.97
C VAL A 107 6.91 4.89 6.50
N SER A 108 7.01 6.12 6.99
CA SER A 108 6.80 6.45 8.40
C SER A 108 5.31 6.54 8.79
N ASP A 109 5.02 6.46 10.08
CA ASP A 109 3.71 6.74 10.68
C ASP A 109 3.88 7.62 11.93
N SER A 110 2.92 8.51 12.20
CA SER A 110 3.02 9.56 13.26
C SER A 110 2.25 9.25 14.54
N GLY A 111 1.54 8.11 14.60
CA GLY A 111 0.80 7.66 15.78
C GLY A 111 -0.72 7.61 15.60
N GLU A 112 -1.33 8.54 14.86
CA GLU A 112 -2.80 8.60 14.72
C GLU A 112 -3.39 7.37 14.04
N GLY A 113 -2.67 6.78 13.07
CA GLY A 113 -3.05 5.49 12.49
C GLY A 113 -3.09 4.38 13.54
N ARG A 114 -2.10 4.32 14.44
CA ARG A 114 -2.04 3.34 15.54
C ARG A 114 -3.19 3.54 16.52
N TRP A 115 -3.45 4.78 16.92
CA TRP A 115 -4.53 5.09 17.86
C TRP A 115 -5.91 4.83 17.28
N THR A 116 -6.09 5.03 15.96
CA THR A 116 -7.31 4.62 15.25
C THR A 116 -7.58 3.12 15.38
N ILE A 117 -6.57 2.28 15.14
CA ILE A 117 -6.73 0.83 15.27
C ILE A 117 -6.96 0.43 16.73
N LYS A 118 -6.28 1.07 17.68
CA LYS A 118 -6.52 0.84 19.11
C LYS A 118 -7.97 1.16 19.49
N ALA A 119 -8.49 2.32 19.07
CA ALA A 119 -9.88 2.71 19.34
C ALA A 119 -10.86 1.70 18.71
N ALA A 120 -10.63 1.27 17.48
CA ALA A 120 -11.47 0.27 16.83
C ALA A 120 -11.48 -1.08 17.58
N ILE A 121 -10.36 -1.51 18.14
CA ILE A 121 -10.28 -2.72 18.98
C ILE A 121 -11.07 -2.52 20.28
N ASP A 122 -10.84 -1.40 20.98
CA ASP A 122 -11.53 -1.10 22.25
C ASP A 122 -13.06 -1.00 22.06
N GLU A 123 -13.50 -0.53 20.89
CA GLU A 123 -14.92 -0.39 20.52
C GLU A 123 -15.52 -1.66 19.86
N GLY A 124 -14.71 -2.66 19.51
CA GLY A 124 -15.16 -3.85 18.81
C GLY A 124 -15.60 -3.61 17.35
N VAL A 125 -15.03 -2.60 16.68
CA VAL A 125 -15.35 -2.23 15.29
C VAL A 125 -14.35 -2.87 14.31
N PRO A 126 -14.80 -3.69 13.34
CA PRO A 126 -13.92 -4.27 12.33
C PRO A 126 -13.35 -3.21 11.37
N VAL A 127 -12.03 -3.09 11.30
CA VAL A 127 -11.32 -2.12 10.42
C VAL A 127 -10.19 -2.75 9.59
N PRO A 128 -10.44 -3.86 8.85
CA PRO A 128 -9.38 -4.61 8.16
C PRO A 128 -8.54 -3.75 7.20
N VAL A 129 -9.19 -2.86 6.42
CA VAL A 129 -8.49 -1.97 5.47
C VAL A 129 -7.54 -1.02 6.18
N LEU A 130 -7.99 -0.38 7.27
CA LEU A 130 -7.17 0.59 8.00
C LEU A 130 -6.01 -0.11 8.72
N THR A 131 -6.26 -1.31 9.24
CA THR A 131 -5.23 -2.15 9.88
C THR A 131 -4.15 -2.55 8.88
N THR A 132 -4.53 -3.06 7.70
CA THR A 132 -3.56 -3.45 6.67
C THR A 132 -2.75 -2.25 6.19
N ALA A 133 -3.38 -1.11 5.91
CA ALA A 133 -2.69 0.10 5.49
C ALA A 133 -1.64 0.59 6.52
N LEU A 134 -1.86 0.33 7.82
CA LEU A 134 -0.87 0.60 8.86
C LEU A 134 0.26 -0.45 8.85
N TYR A 135 -0.06 -1.73 8.67
CA TYR A 135 0.91 -2.82 8.66
C TYR A 135 1.84 -2.79 7.44
N GLU A 136 1.35 -2.37 6.27
CA GLU A 136 2.19 -2.13 5.10
C GLU A 136 3.33 -1.15 5.40
N ARG A 137 3.06 -0.10 6.19
CA ARG A 137 4.10 0.85 6.63
C ARG A 137 5.13 0.18 7.54
N PHE A 138 4.70 -0.73 8.41
CA PHE A 138 5.61 -1.49 9.28
C PHE A 138 6.51 -2.40 8.44
N SER A 139 5.93 -3.19 7.54
CA SER A 139 6.66 -4.07 6.63
C SER A 139 7.63 -3.29 5.74
N SER A 140 7.24 -2.10 5.25
CA SER A 140 8.11 -1.23 4.44
C SER A 140 9.41 -0.81 5.15
N ARG A 141 9.44 -0.91 6.49
CA ARG A 141 10.61 -0.57 7.31
C ARG A 141 11.44 -1.79 7.71
N GLY A 142 11.01 -3.00 7.33
CA GLY A 142 11.66 -4.27 7.64
C GLY A 142 11.16 -4.93 8.93
N GLU A 143 10.10 -4.42 9.55
CA GLU A 143 9.59 -4.95 10.82
C GLU A 143 9.02 -6.38 10.69
N ALA A 144 8.77 -6.85 9.46
CA ALA A 144 8.34 -8.22 9.17
C ALA A 144 9.50 -9.23 9.04
N ASP A 145 10.76 -8.79 8.97
CA ASP A 145 11.93 -9.63 8.61
C ASP A 145 12.06 -10.88 9.47
N TYR A 146 11.86 -10.78 10.79
CA TYR A 146 11.91 -11.95 11.66
C TYR A 146 10.79 -12.96 11.36
N ALA A 147 9.57 -12.48 11.11
CA ALA A 147 8.45 -13.34 10.77
C ALA A 147 8.68 -14.01 9.40
N ASP A 148 9.21 -13.27 8.43
CA ASP A 148 9.52 -13.78 7.09
C ASP A 148 10.61 -14.85 7.14
N ARG A 149 11.70 -14.63 7.89
CA ARG A 149 12.74 -15.65 8.13
C ARG A 149 12.19 -16.91 8.79
N LEU A 150 11.25 -16.76 9.72
CA LEU A 150 10.60 -17.90 10.37
C LEU A 150 9.74 -18.69 9.38
N LEU A 151 9.04 -18.02 8.46
CA LEU A 151 8.31 -18.69 7.37
C LEU A 151 9.27 -19.50 6.48
N SER A 152 10.42 -18.94 6.12
CA SER A 152 11.44 -19.64 5.34
C SER A 152 12.03 -20.83 6.08
N ALA A 153 12.35 -20.68 7.36
CA ALA A 153 12.82 -21.78 8.21
C ALA A 153 11.80 -22.93 8.27
N MET A 154 10.51 -22.62 8.37
CA MET A 154 9.45 -23.63 8.33
C MET A 154 9.38 -24.32 6.96
N ARG A 155 9.38 -23.56 5.85
CA ARG A 155 9.39 -24.11 4.48
C ARG A 155 10.57 -25.03 4.22
N PHE A 156 11.75 -24.67 4.72
CA PHE A 156 12.92 -25.53 4.70
C PHE A 156 12.71 -26.79 5.53
N GLY A 157 12.21 -26.64 6.76
CA GLY A 157 12.03 -27.74 7.72
C GLY A 157 11.06 -28.83 7.25
N PHE A 158 9.91 -28.47 6.64
CA PHE A 158 8.94 -29.47 6.19
C PHE A 158 9.12 -29.90 4.73
N GLY A 159 9.61 -29.02 3.86
CA GLY A 159 9.58 -29.22 2.39
C GLY A 159 10.95 -29.22 1.73
N GLY A 160 12.03 -28.94 2.47
CA GLY A 160 13.37 -28.80 1.90
C GLY A 160 13.51 -27.62 0.92
N HIS A 161 12.59 -26.65 0.97
CA HIS A 161 12.64 -25.47 0.10
C HIS A 161 13.86 -24.62 0.44
N LEU A 162 14.81 -24.52 -0.48
CA LEU A 162 15.98 -23.67 -0.36
C LEU A 162 15.65 -22.24 -0.79
N GLU A 163 16.07 -21.27 0.01
CA GLU A 163 16.00 -19.86 -0.39
C GLU A 163 17.08 -19.54 -1.43
N LYS A 164 16.79 -18.57 -2.30
CA LYS A 164 17.82 -17.94 -3.13
C LYS A 164 18.82 -17.21 -2.24
N SER A 165 20.11 -17.34 -2.55
CA SER A 165 21.16 -16.56 -1.90
C SER A 165 20.89 -15.07 -2.09
N SER A 166 20.88 -14.31 -1.00
CA SER A 166 20.78 -12.85 -1.08
C SER A 166 21.93 -12.30 -1.94
N LYS A 167 21.61 -11.59 -3.02
CA LYS A 167 22.59 -10.77 -3.77
C LYS A 167 22.75 -9.42 -3.11
#